data_AF-A0A521YR30-F1
#
_entry.id   AF-A0A521YR30-F1
#
_cell.length_a   1.000
_cell.length_b   1.000
_cell.length_c   1.000
_cell.angle_alpha   90.00
_cell.angle_beta   90.00
_cell.angle_gamma   90.00
#
_symmetry.space_group_name_H-M   'P 1'
#
loop_
_entity.id
_entity.type
_entity.pdbx_description
1 polymer ?
#
loop_
_entity_poly.entity_id
_entity_poly.type
_entity_poly.pdbx_seq_one_letter_code
_entity_poly.pdbx_strand_id
1 'polypeptide(L)'
;MRTRSLVTLLLAACLAACASEVRQLPAPFQSLPAAGQRISLSQEVEAMPESGYRRKIAAGSRFQHVGRISQGEVYKPIAGAAIVVEGRHMHEAWIVLNGGSLAGFYLPVEQSFSPVGTPVPFPFKHLQE
;
A
#
# COMPACT_ATOMS: atom_id res chain seq x y z
N MET A 1 -39.68 -38.11 -14.04
CA MET A 1 -39.21 -36.73 -14.32
C MET A 1 -38.57 -36.02 -13.10
N ARG A 2 -37.99 -36.73 -12.12
CA ARG A 2 -37.44 -36.11 -10.88
C ARG A 2 -35.90 -35.98 -10.83
N THR A 3 -35.17 -36.58 -11.76
CA THR A 3 -33.69 -36.59 -11.78
C THR A 3 -33.05 -35.41 -12.51
N ARG A 4 -33.81 -34.67 -13.34
CA ARG A 4 -33.30 -33.49 -14.06
C ARG A 4 -33.13 -32.25 -13.16
N SER A 5 -33.97 -32.08 -12.15
CA SER A 5 -33.90 -30.91 -11.24
C SER A 5 -32.69 -30.91 -10.32
N LEU A 6 -32.17 -32.08 -9.94
CA LEU A 6 -31.00 -32.17 -9.06
C LEU A 6 -29.70 -31.76 -9.76
N VAL A 7 -29.58 -32.05 -11.06
CA VAL A 7 -28.41 -31.67 -11.87
C VAL A 7 -28.36 -30.15 -12.10
N THR A 8 -29.52 -29.52 -12.27
CA THR A 8 -29.60 -28.06 -12.45
C THR A 8 -29.25 -27.30 -11.17
N LEU A 9 -29.60 -27.84 -10.00
CA LEU A 9 -29.33 -27.17 -8.71
C LEU A 9 -27.84 -27.22 -8.34
N LEU A 10 -27.12 -28.29 -8.69
CA LEU A 10 -25.67 -28.40 -8.44
C LEU A 10 -24.82 -27.51 -9.34
N LEU A 11 -25.28 -27.19 -10.57
CA LEU A 11 -24.50 -26.38 -11.52
C LEU A 11 -24.51 -24.88 -11.17
N ALA A 12 -25.50 -24.40 -10.41
CA ALA A 12 -25.61 -23.00 -10.02
C ALA A 12 -24.70 -22.60 -8.84
N ALA A 13 -24.18 -23.56 -8.08
CA ALA A 13 -23.36 -23.29 -6.89
C ALA A 13 -21.89 -22.94 -7.22
N CYS A 14 -21.42 -23.18 -8.46
CA CYS A 14 -20.02 -22.96 -8.84
C CYS A 14 -19.70 -21.52 -9.31
N LEU A 15 -20.66 -20.59 -9.34
CA LEU A 15 -20.43 -19.22 -9.80
C LEU A 15 -20.11 -18.20 -8.69
N ALA A 16 -20.05 -18.63 -7.43
CA ALA A 16 -19.71 -17.76 -6.29
C ALA A 16 -18.21 -17.69 -5.96
N ALA A 17 -17.34 -18.19 -6.85
CA ALA A 17 -15.89 -17.98 -6.75
C ALA A 17 -15.50 -16.61 -7.31
N CYS A 18 -16.07 -15.53 -6.77
CA CYS A 18 -15.54 -14.20 -7.04
C CYS A 18 -14.21 -14.06 -6.31
N ALA A 19 -13.16 -13.86 -7.11
CA ALA A 19 -11.78 -13.61 -6.74
C ALA A 19 -11.63 -12.93 -5.37
N SER A 20 -10.71 -13.45 -4.55
CA SER A 20 -10.22 -12.75 -3.37
C SER A 20 -9.53 -11.46 -3.82
N GLU A 21 -10.32 -10.42 -4.06
CA GLU A 21 -9.83 -9.09 -4.32
C GLU A 21 -9.12 -8.64 -3.04
N VAL A 22 -7.81 -8.44 -3.15
CA VAL A 22 -7.00 -7.77 -2.13
C VAL A 22 -7.80 -6.56 -1.65
N ARG A 23 -8.08 -6.46 -0.34
CA ARG A 23 -8.81 -5.35 0.26
C ARG A 23 -8.08 -4.03 -0.01
N GLN A 24 -8.41 -3.36 -1.10
CA GLN A 24 -7.95 -2.01 -1.40
C GLN A 24 -8.98 -1.03 -0.82
N LEU A 25 -8.59 -0.27 0.20
CA LEU A 25 -9.44 0.76 0.77
C LEU A 25 -9.32 2.02 -0.09
N PRO A 26 -10.40 2.56 -0.68
CA PRO A 26 -10.37 3.83 -1.39
C PRO A 26 -9.79 4.92 -0.48
N ALA A 27 -8.80 5.65 -0.96
CA ALA A 27 -8.06 6.62 -0.15
C ALA A 27 -7.99 7.97 -0.88
N PRO A 28 -8.96 8.88 -0.63
CA PRO A 28 -8.96 10.21 -1.22
C PRO A 28 -7.66 10.94 -0.87
N PHE A 29 -6.85 11.22 -1.89
CA PHE A 29 -5.55 11.84 -1.73
C PHE A 29 -5.66 13.37 -1.74
N GLN A 30 -5.16 14.00 -0.69
CA GLN A 30 -5.03 15.45 -0.60
C GLN A 30 -3.59 15.85 -0.91
N SER A 31 -3.38 16.39 -2.12
CA SER A 31 -2.06 16.79 -2.61
C SER A 31 -1.55 18.04 -1.91
N LEU A 32 -0.24 18.09 -1.64
CA LEU A 32 0.45 19.32 -1.27
C LEU A 32 0.96 20.04 -2.54
N PRO A 33 0.72 21.36 -2.68
CA PRO A 33 1.03 22.11 -3.91
C PRO A 33 2.52 22.47 -4.09
N ALA A 34 3.37 22.28 -3.06
CA ALA A 34 4.81 22.59 -3.11
C ALA A 34 5.66 21.35 -2.83
N ALA A 35 6.95 21.42 -3.16
CA ALA A 35 7.94 20.41 -2.82
C ALA A 35 7.99 20.23 -1.30
N GLY A 36 7.31 19.20 -0.78
CA GLY A 36 7.22 18.97 0.64
C GLY A 36 8.55 18.50 1.24
N GLN A 37 8.60 18.51 2.57
CA GLN A 37 9.75 18.10 3.36
C GLN A 37 10.32 16.75 2.87
N ARG A 38 11.65 16.71 2.70
CA ARG A 38 12.37 15.48 2.37
C ARG A 38 12.86 14.78 3.63
N ILE A 39 12.77 13.46 3.62
CA ILE A 39 13.27 12.58 4.69
C ILE A 39 14.18 11.50 4.12
N SER A 40 15.09 11.01 4.96
CA SER A 40 15.90 9.82 4.67
C SER A 40 15.71 8.80 5.78
N LEU A 41 15.48 7.56 5.38
CA LEU A 41 15.32 6.45 6.30
C LEU A 41 16.69 6.14 6.95
N SER A 42 16.73 6.10 8.28
CA SER A 42 17.96 5.96 9.04
C SER A 42 18.41 4.50 9.20
N GLN A 43 17.49 3.55 9.13
CA GLN A 43 17.75 2.11 9.29
C GLN A 43 16.88 1.30 8.34
N GLU A 44 17.32 0.11 7.92
CA GLU A 44 16.48 -0.76 7.09
C GLU A 44 15.18 -1.08 7.83
N VAL A 45 14.07 -0.97 7.10
CA VAL A 45 12.73 -1.31 7.59
C VAL A 45 12.19 -2.46 6.75
N GLU A 46 11.71 -3.50 7.41
CA GLU A 46 11.01 -4.60 6.78
C GLU A 46 9.52 -4.51 7.10
N ALA A 47 8.69 -4.52 6.06
CA ALA A 47 7.24 -4.36 6.16
C ALA A 47 6.53 -5.46 5.37
N MET A 48 5.42 -5.95 5.89
CA MET A 48 4.54 -6.90 5.21
C MET A 48 3.23 -6.19 4.86
N PRO A 49 3.02 -5.78 3.60
CA PRO A 49 1.70 -5.37 3.14
C PRO A 49 0.72 -6.53 3.31
N GLU A 50 -0.53 -6.28 3.72
CA GLU A 50 -1.56 -7.33 3.78
C GLU A 50 -1.81 -7.97 2.40
N SER A 51 -1.49 -7.25 1.33
CA SER A 51 -1.74 -7.67 -0.05
C SER A 51 -0.74 -8.68 -0.62
N GLY A 52 0.38 -8.96 0.05
CA GLY A 52 1.38 -9.85 -0.54
C GLY A 52 2.69 -9.96 0.23
N TYR A 53 3.81 -9.92 -0.51
CA TYR A 53 5.13 -10.24 0.04
C TYR A 53 5.81 -9.11 0.80
N ARG A 54 6.67 -9.55 1.72
CA ARG A 54 7.58 -8.75 2.53
C ARG A 54 8.43 -7.81 1.68
N ARG A 55 8.51 -6.56 2.11
CA ARG A 55 9.28 -5.50 1.47
C ARG A 55 10.35 -4.98 2.41
N LYS A 56 11.58 -4.95 1.91
CA LYS A 56 12.70 -4.28 2.57
C LYS A 56 12.87 -2.89 1.99
N ILE A 57 12.93 -1.90 2.86
CA ILE A 57 13.21 -0.51 2.53
C ILE A 57 14.59 -0.22 3.10
N ALA A 58 15.56 -0.02 2.22
CA ALA A 58 16.97 0.11 2.60
C ALA A 58 17.22 1.38 3.43
N ALA A 59 18.18 1.32 4.35
CA ALA A 59 18.70 2.52 4.98
C ALA A 59 19.23 3.49 3.91
N GLY A 60 19.03 4.78 4.10
CA GLY A 60 19.39 5.82 3.15
C GLY A 60 18.35 6.09 2.06
N SER A 61 17.32 5.25 1.90
CA SER A 61 16.16 5.54 1.03
C SER A 61 15.59 6.93 1.32
N ARG A 62 15.33 7.71 0.27
CA ARG A 62 14.88 9.11 0.37
C ARG A 62 13.45 9.24 -0.11
N PHE A 63 12.66 10.01 0.64
CA PHE A 63 11.26 10.25 0.35
C PHE A 63 10.94 11.74 0.43
N GLN A 64 9.95 12.16 -0.34
CA GLN A 64 9.42 13.51 -0.35
C GLN A 64 7.97 13.48 0.12
N HIS A 65 7.62 14.35 1.07
CA HIS A 65 6.24 14.53 1.48
C HIS A 65 5.42 15.13 0.34
N VAL A 66 4.33 14.47 -0.07
CA VAL A 66 3.53 14.90 -1.25
C VAL A 66 2.06 15.15 -0.93
N GLY A 67 1.58 14.77 0.25
CA GLY A 67 0.17 14.93 0.60
C GLY A 67 -0.23 14.04 1.76
N ARG A 68 -1.53 13.89 1.96
CA ARG A 68 -2.10 13.06 3.03
C ARG A 68 -3.33 12.29 2.59
N ILE A 69 -3.60 11.21 3.32
CA ILE A 69 -4.86 10.46 3.32
C ILE A 69 -5.38 10.38 4.76
N SER A 70 -6.53 9.76 4.99
CA SER A 70 -7.07 9.62 6.36
C SER A 70 -6.18 8.79 7.28
N GLN A 71 -5.38 7.88 6.72
CA GLN A 71 -4.49 6.98 7.45
C GLN A 71 -3.14 7.62 7.81
N GLY A 72 -2.75 8.74 7.20
CA GLY A 72 -1.50 9.42 7.50
C GLY A 72 -0.94 10.31 6.38
N GLU A 73 0.30 10.75 6.58
CA GLU A 73 1.07 11.56 5.65
C GLU A 73 1.72 10.66 4.59
N VAL A 74 1.65 11.07 3.33
CA VAL A 74 2.06 10.27 2.17
C VAL A 74 3.38 10.78 1.62
N TYR A 75 4.37 9.90 1.53
CA TYR A 75 5.69 10.23 1.01
C TYR A 75 6.04 9.43 -0.24
N LYS A 76 6.36 10.16 -1.31
CA LYS A 76 6.80 9.62 -2.59
C LYS A 76 8.29 9.26 -2.55
N PRO A 77 8.72 8.09 -3.03
CA PRO A 77 10.12 7.77 -3.25
C PRO A 77 10.80 8.72 -4.24
N ILE A 78 12.01 9.21 -3.91
CA ILE A 78 12.78 10.09 -4.82
C ILE A 78 14.19 9.57 -5.14
N ALA A 79 14.80 8.73 -4.29
CA ALA A 79 16.09 8.09 -4.57
C ALA A 79 16.32 6.85 -3.69
N GLY A 80 16.87 5.78 -4.27
CA GLY A 80 17.22 4.53 -3.56
C GLY A 80 16.02 3.81 -2.93
N ALA A 81 14.81 4.09 -3.40
CA ALA A 81 13.57 3.77 -2.69
C ALA A 81 12.43 3.32 -3.63
N ALA A 82 12.73 2.76 -4.81
CA ALA A 82 11.69 2.23 -5.68
C ALA A 82 10.96 1.09 -4.94
N ILE A 83 9.78 1.39 -4.41
CA ILE A 83 8.93 0.44 -3.70
C ILE A 83 7.85 0.03 -4.68
N VAL A 84 7.74 -1.27 -4.90
CA VAL A 84 6.66 -1.89 -5.67
C VAL A 84 5.86 -2.73 -4.69
N VAL A 85 4.54 -2.58 -4.70
CA VAL A 85 3.63 -3.41 -3.91
C VAL A 85 2.71 -4.16 -4.86
N GLU A 86 2.28 -5.36 -4.47
CA GLU A 86 1.28 -6.11 -5.21
C GLU A 86 -0.11 -5.54 -4.93
N GLY A 87 -0.73 -4.98 -5.97
CA GLY A 87 -2.16 -4.71 -6.05
C GLY A 87 -2.80 -5.63 -7.10
N ARG A 88 -3.74 -5.12 -7.90
CA ARG A 88 -4.24 -5.85 -9.09
C ARG A 88 -3.15 -6.04 -10.15
N HIS A 89 -2.15 -5.14 -10.17
CA HIS A 89 -0.89 -5.28 -10.89
C HIS A 89 0.27 -4.78 -10.00
N MET A 90 1.52 -4.97 -10.43
CA MET A 90 2.69 -4.40 -9.75
C MET A 90 2.85 -2.93 -10.08
N HIS A 91 2.57 -2.05 -9.11
CA HIS A 91 2.68 -0.60 -9.25
C HIS A 91 3.67 0.01 -8.27
N GLU A 92 4.17 1.21 -8.62
CA GLU A 92 4.90 2.07 -7.68
C GLU A 92 4.02 2.36 -6.46
N ALA A 93 4.60 2.21 -5.28
CA ALA A 93 3.94 2.43 -4.01
C ALA A 93 4.62 3.53 -3.21
N TRP A 94 3.82 4.41 -2.62
CA TRP A 94 4.29 5.49 -1.76
C TRP A 94 4.08 5.11 -0.29
N ILE A 95 4.99 5.49 0.60
CA ILE A 95 4.84 5.15 2.01
C ILE A 95 3.81 6.06 2.67
N VAL A 96 3.04 5.51 3.60
CA VAL A 96 2.13 6.28 4.45
C VAL A 96 2.64 6.20 5.88
N LEU A 97 3.00 7.34 6.45
CA LEU A 97 3.48 7.45 7.82
C LEU A 97 2.38 7.99 8.73
N ASN A 98 2.24 7.39 9.90
CA ASN A 98 1.37 7.87 10.97
C ASN A 98 2.14 7.80 12.29
N GLY A 99 2.32 8.95 12.94
CA GLY A 99 3.02 9.02 14.23
C GLY A 99 4.45 8.49 14.23
N GLY A 100 5.15 8.53 13.09
CA GLY A 100 6.52 7.99 12.95
C GLY A 100 6.60 6.49 12.66
N SER A 101 5.46 5.83 12.44
CA SER A 101 5.38 4.44 12.00
C SER A 101 4.90 4.35 10.55
N LEU A 102 5.38 3.34 9.83
CA LEU A 102 4.84 2.94 8.55
C LEU A 102 3.48 2.28 8.77
N ALA A 103 2.43 2.98 8.36
CA ALA A 103 1.04 2.51 8.45
C ALA A 103 0.63 1.67 7.23
N GLY A 104 1.26 1.91 6.09
CA GLY A 104 0.98 1.19 4.86
C GLY A 104 1.55 1.88 3.64
N PHE A 105 0.95 1.56 2.49
CA PHE A 105 1.34 2.06 1.19
C PHE A 105 0.15 2.68 0.47
N TYR A 106 0.37 3.86 -0.10
CA TYR A 106 -0.56 4.48 -1.03
C TYR A 106 -0.19 4.06 -2.46
N LEU A 107 -1.19 3.63 -3.22
CA LEU A 107 -1.06 3.17 -4.59
C LEU A 107 -1.63 4.25 -5.52
N PRO A 108 -0.81 5.07 -6.19
CA PRO A 108 -1.29 6.26 -6.91
C PRO A 108 -2.17 5.94 -8.11
N VAL A 109 -1.89 4.82 -8.80
CA VAL A 109 -2.65 4.37 -9.97
C VAL A 109 -4.03 3.90 -9.54
N GLU A 110 -4.10 3.08 -8.50
CA GLU A 110 -5.37 2.59 -7.95
C GLU A 110 -6.10 3.60 -7.04
N GLN A 111 -5.45 4.70 -6.66
CA GLN A 111 -5.95 5.68 -5.68
C GLN A 111 -6.43 5.02 -4.37
N SER A 112 -5.67 4.04 -3.90
CA SER A 112 -6.04 3.19 -2.78
C SER A 112 -4.92 3.04 -1.76
N PHE A 113 -5.30 2.60 -0.57
CA PHE A 113 -4.40 2.32 0.54
C PHE A 113 -4.29 0.81 0.78
N SER A 114 -3.06 0.32 0.87
CA SER A 114 -2.70 -1.04 1.27
C SER A 114 -2.06 -1.01 2.67
N PRO A 115 -2.73 -1.51 3.72
CA PRO A 115 -2.18 -1.52 5.07
C PRO A 115 -0.98 -2.47 5.19
N VAL A 116 -0.08 -2.16 6.14
CA VAL A 116 0.80 -3.20 6.70
C VAL A 116 0.07 -3.89 7.85
N GLY A 117 0.22 -5.21 7.98
CA GLY A 117 -0.52 -5.98 9.00
C GLY A 117 -0.19 -5.56 10.45
N THR A 118 0.95 -4.94 10.69
CA THR A 118 1.29 -4.29 11.97
C THR A 118 2.11 -3.04 11.67
N PRO A 119 1.77 -1.86 12.22
CA PRO A 119 2.57 -0.67 12.05
C PRO A 119 4.01 -0.89 12.48
N VAL A 120 4.97 -0.51 11.62
CA VAL A 120 6.40 -0.72 11.86
C VAL A 120 7.05 0.63 12.16
N PRO A 121 7.89 0.77 13.20
CA PRO A 121 8.68 1.98 13.42
C PRO A 121 9.44 2.38 12.15
N PHE A 122 9.35 3.65 11.76
CA PHE A 122 10.01 4.16 10.57
C PHE A 122 11.00 5.26 10.99
N PRO A 123 12.22 4.90 11.44
CA PRO A 123 13.17 5.89 11.94
C PRO A 123 13.73 6.70 10.78
N PHE A 124 13.37 7.98 10.68
CA PHE A 124 13.85 8.86 9.63
C PHE A 124 14.52 10.11 10.19
N LYS A 125 15.34 10.74 9.35
CA LYS A 125 15.87 12.09 9.57
C LYS A 125 15.35 13.04 8.50
N HIS A 126 15.10 14.28 8.89
CA HIS A 126 14.81 15.34 7.94
C HIS A 126 16.08 15.67 7.15
N LEU A 127 15.93 15.81 5.83
CA LEU A 127 17.00 16.33 4.98
C LEU A 127 16.85 17.85 4.94
N GLN A 128 17.89 18.56 5.35
CA GLN A 128 18.04 19.99 5.09
C GLN A 128 18.39 20.14 3.61
N GLU A 129 17.73 21.08 2.93
CA GLU A 129 18.05 21.44 1.54
C GLU A 129 19.37 22.19 1.44
#